data_AF-A0A965PFX2-F1
#
_entry.id   AF-A0A965PFX2-F1
#
_cell.length_a   1.000
_cell.length_b   1.000
_cell.length_c   1.000
_cell.angle_alpha   90.00
_cell.angle_beta   90.00
_cell.angle_gamma   90.00
#
_symmetry.space_group_name_H-M   'P 1'
#
loop_
_entity.id
_entity.type
_entity.pdbx_description
1 polymer ?
#
loop_
_entity_poly.entity_id
_entity_poly.type
_entity_poly.pdbx_seq_one_letter_code
_entity_poly.pdbx_strand_id
1 'polypeptide(L)'
;METDPKLKEFLVFQIHRNITSLYKRYLNLIEDIQEEHINMLNKLNSKVDQETLKNVDYFDDNKYNYLRKKVLDLGNETVREITKNLDLLNMEIKK
;
A
#
# COMPACT_ATOMS: atom_id res chain seq x y z
N MET A 1 35.65 -7.79 3.61
CA MET A 1 35.11 -9.13 3.89
C MET A 1 33.79 -9.23 3.14
N GLU A 2 33.51 -10.39 2.55
CA GLU A 2 32.30 -10.61 1.76
C GLU A 2 31.10 -10.80 2.70
N THR A 3 29.95 -10.18 2.40
CA THR A 3 28.73 -10.31 3.22
C THR A 3 28.33 -11.77 3.36
N ASP A 4 28.00 -12.22 4.58
CA ASP A 4 27.42 -13.55 4.79
C ASP A 4 26.11 -13.67 3.98
N PRO A 5 26.03 -14.59 2.98
CA PRO A 5 24.85 -14.76 2.15
C PRO A 5 23.57 -15.01 2.97
N LYS A 6 23.67 -15.70 4.11
CA LYS A 6 22.53 -15.97 5.00
C LYS A 6 22.03 -14.70 5.70
N LEU A 7 22.94 -13.81 6.07
CA LEU A 7 22.58 -12.52 6.68
C LEU A 7 21.79 -11.67 5.69
N LYS A 8 22.25 -11.62 4.43
CA LYS A 8 21.57 -10.88 3.37
C LYS A 8 20.19 -11.45 3.08
N GLU A 9 20.08 -12.76 2.93
CA GLU A 9 18.80 -13.45 2.71
C GLU A 9 17.81 -13.17 3.85
N PHE A 10 18.28 -13.27 5.10
CA PHE A 10 17.47 -12.95 6.27
C PHE A 10 16.96 -11.50 6.23
N LEU A 11 17.81 -10.53 5.93
CA LEU A 11 17.42 -9.12 5.89
C LEU A 11 16.43 -8.81 4.76
N VAL A 12 16.68 -9.33 3.56
CA VAL A 12 15.74 -9.20 2.43
C VAL A 12 14.38 -9.78 2.80
N PHE A 13 14.35 -10.96 3.44
CA PHE A 13 13.13 -11.57 3.91
C PHE A 13 12.39 -10.69 4.94
N GLN A 14 13.10 -10.16 5.95
CA GLN A 14 12.48 -9.30 6.96
C GLN A 14 11.93 -8.01 6.37
N ILE A 15 12.69 -7.36 5.48
CA ILE A 15 12.26 -6.12 4.81
C ILE A 15 11.03 -6.39 3.95
N HIS A 16 11.05 -7.44 3.14
CA HIS A 16 9.92 -7.82 2.30
C HIS A 16 8.67 -8.09 3.14
N ARG A 17 8.81 -8.83 4.25
CA ARG A 17 7.71 -9.09 5.18
C ARG A 17 7.14 -7.79 5.78
N ASN A 18 8.01 -6.87 6.19
CA ASN A 18 7.59 -5.61 6.81
C ASN A 18 6.89 -4.68 5.81
N ILE A 19 7.43 -4.54 4.59
CA ILE A 19 6.79 -3.76 3.53
C ILE A 19 5.45 -4.38 3.13
N THR A 20 5.40 -5.72 3.06
CA THR A 20 4.15 -6.45 2.83
C THR A 20 3.10 -6.17 3.89
N SER A 21 3.50 -6.18 5.16
CA SER A 21 2.58 -5.81 6.24
C SER A 21 2.13 -4.36 6.12
N LEU A 22 3.01 -3.45 5.74
CA LEU A 22 2.72 -2.02 5.61
C LEU A 22 1.69 -1.74 4.51
N TYR A 23 1.92 -2.19 3.27
CA TYR A 23 0.98 -1.90 2.20
C TYR A 23 -0.37 -2.59 2.42
N LYS A 24 -0.41 -3.76 3.08
CA LYS A 24 -1.68 -4.39 3.49
C LYS A 24 -2.47 -3.51 4.46
N ARG A 25 -1.81 -2.84 5.42
CA ARG A 25 -2.47 -1.88 6.31
C ARG A 25 -2.99 -0.67 5.54
N TYR A 26 -2.29 -0.21 4.51
CA TYR A 26 -2.78 0.85 3.64
C TYR A 26 -3.96 0.42 2.77
N LEU A 27 -4.01 -0.85 2.32
CA LEU A 27 -5.18 -1.37 1.62
C LEU A 27 -6.42 -1.35 2.53
N ASN A 28 -6.26 -1.77 3.80
CA ASN A 28 -7.35 -1.69 4.78
C ASN A 28 -7.79 -0.24 4.99
N LEU A 29 -6.85 0.70 5.15
CA LEU A 29 -7.18 2.11 5.32
C LEU A 29 -7.98 2.68 4.12
N ILE A 30 -7.60 2.29 2.90
CA ILE A 30 -8.31 2.71 1.68
C ILE A 30 -9.73 2.14 1.64
N GLU A 31 -9.90 0.90 2.10
CA GLU A 31 -11.21 0.23 2.24
C GLU A 31 -12.08 0.92 3.28
N ASP A 32 -11.54 1.22 4.46
CA ASP A 32 -12.24 1.97 5.52
C ASP A 32 -12.73 3.34 4.98
N ILE A 33 -11.87 4.08 4.26
CA ILE A 33 -12.24 5.38 3.66
C ILE A 33 -13.34 5.21 2.60
N GLN A 34 -13.31 4.12 1.83
CA GLN A 34 -14.33 3.86 0.80
C GLN A 34 -15.69 3.59 1.46
N GLU A 35 -15.70 2.80 2.53
CA GLU A 35 -16.91 2.54 3.32
C GLU A 35 -17.47 3.83 3.93
N GLU A 36 -16.61 4.68 4.49
CA GLU A 36 -17.01 6.00 5.00
C GLU A 36 -17.63 6.89 3.91
N HIS A 37 -17.04 6.90 2.71
CA HIS A 37 -17.57 7.65 1.56
C HIS A 37 -18.94 7.12 1.11
N ILE A 38 -19.11 5.80 1.00
CA ILE A 38 -20.41 5.18 0.69
C ILE A 38 -21.45 5.54 1.76
N ASN A 39 -21.07 5.49 3.04
CA ASN A 39 -21.93 5.89 4.15
C ASN A 39 -22.32 7.37 4.10
N MET A 40 -21.42 8.25 3.66
CA MET A 40 -21.70 9.66 3.43
C MET A 40 -22.72 9.84 2.30
N LEU A 41 -22.53 9.18 1.15
CA LEU A 41 -23.45 9.24 0.01
C LEU A 41 -24.86 8.77 0.40
N ASN A 42 -24.95 7.68 1.16
CA ASN A 42 -26.23 7.16 1.66
C ASN A 42 -26.98 8.19 2.53
N LYS A 43 -26.27 8.96 3.36
CA LYS A 43 -26.87 10.04 4.17
C LYS A 43 -27.36 11.19 3.29
N LEU A 44 -26.64 11.50 2.22
CA LEU A 44 -26.99 12.57 1.27
C LEU A 44 -28.14 12.19 0.35
N ASN A 45 -28.32 10.90 0.04
CA ASN A 45 -29.37 10.41 -0.86
C ASN A 45 -30.80 10.81 -0.43
N SER A 46 -31.00 11.08 0.87
CA SER A 46 -32.28 11.57 1.42
C SER A 46 -32.51 13.08 1.27
N LYS A 47 -31.49 13.85 0.84
CA LYS A 47 -31.48 15.32 0.88
C LYS A 47 -31.20 15.99 -0.46
N VAL A 48 -30.61 15.28 -1.41
CA VAL A 48 -30.22 15.81 -2.73
C VAL A 48 -30.71 14.90 -3.84
N ASP A 49 -30.81 15.45 -5.05
CA ASP A 49 -31.17 14.70 -6.25
C ASP A 49 -30.02 13.78 -6.70
N GLN A 50 -30.36 12.84 -7.59
CA GLN A 50 -29.42 11.82 -8.09
C GLN A 50 -28.29 12.40 -8.94
N GLU A 51 -28.50 13.52 -9.62
CA GLU A 51 -27.46 14.15 -10.44
C GLU A 51 -26.39 14.79 -9.56
N THR A 52 -26.82 15.52 -8.52
CA THR A 52 -25.91 16.05 -7.50
C THR A 52 -25.12 14.94 -6.80
N LEU A 53 -25.75 13.82 -6.45
CA LEU A 53 -25.04 12.67 -5.84
C LEU A 53 -23.93 12.12 -6.72
N LYS A 54 -24.19 11.92 -8.02
CA LYS A 54 -23.17 11.45 -8.96
C LYS A 54 -22.02 12.44 -9.10
N ASN A 55 -22.30 13.74 -9.05
CA ASN A 55 -21.27 14.77 -9.16
C ASN A 55 -20.37 14.85 -7.92
N VAL A 56 -20.86 14.42 -6.74
CA VAL A 56 -20.06 14.39 -5.50
C VAL A 56 -19.42 13.04 -5.21
N ASP A 57 -19.81 11.98 -5.92
CA ASP A 57 -19.23 10.64 -5.82
C ASP A 57 -17.83 10.58 -6.48
N TYR A 58 -16.83 11.12 -5.79
CA TYR A 58 -15.45 11.18 -6.27
C TYR A 58 -14.61 9.98 -5.88
N PHE A 59 -15.05 9.18 -4.89
CA PHE A 59 -14.36 7.99 -4.44
C PHE A 59 -15.15 6.71 -4.74
N ASP A 60 -15.51 6.60 -6.02
CA ASP A 60 -16.19 5.45 -6.60
C ASP A 60 -15.28 4.19 -6.65
N ASP A 61 -15.87 3.07 -7.07
CA ASP A 61 -15.15 1.80 -7.22
C ASP A 61 -13.94 1.91 -8.17
N ASN A 62 -14.01 2.77 -9.20
CA ASN A 62 -12.90 2.97 -10.11
C ASN A 62 -11.72 3.63 -9.40
N LYS A 63 -11.98 4.70 -8.65
CA LYS A 63 -10.97 5.42 -7.88
C LYS A 63 -10.40 4.55 -6.77
N TYR A 64 -11.24 3.80 -6.07
CA TYR A 64 -10.83 2.81 -5.08
C TYR A 64 -9.88 1.77 -5.66
N ASN A 65 -10.26 1.10 -6.76
CA ASN A 65 -9.44 0.10 -7.42
C ASN A 65 -8.12 0.68 -7.96
N TYR A 66 -8.17 1.91 -8.50
CA TYR A 66 -6.97 2.62 -8.91
C TYR A 66 -5.99 2.84 -7.74
N LEU A 67 -6.48 3.31 -6.58
CA LEU A 67 -5.64 3.52 -5.40
C LEU A 67 -5.10 2.20 -4.83
N ARG A 68 -5.90 1.14 -4.77
CA ARG A 68 -5.44 -0.20 -4.35
C ARG A 68 -4.29 -0.70 -5.21
N LYS A 69 -4.46 -0.63 -6.54
CA LYS A 69 -3.41 -1.02 -7.49
C LYS A 69 -2.15 -0.19 -7.28
N LYS A 70 -2.31 1.13 -7.13
CA LYS A 70 -1.18 2.05 -6.90
C LYS A 70 -0.42 1.70 -5.61
N VAL A 71 -1.11 1.37 -4.51
CA VAL A 71 -0.46 0.95 -3.25
C VAL A 71 0.32 -0.34 -3.42
N LEU A 72 -0.23 -1.32 -4.14
CA LEU A 72 0.46 -2.58 -4.43
C LEU A 72 1.70 -2.35 -5.30
N ASP A 73 1.58 -1.54 -6.36
CA ASP A 73 2.68 -1.23 -7.27
C ASP A 73 3.84 -0.55 -6.52
N LEU A 74 3.52 0.45 -5.67
CA LEU A 74 4.50 1.13 -4.81
C LEU A 74 5.18 0.17 -3.83
N GLY A 75 4.42 -0.72 -3.19
CA GLY A 75 4.98 -1.74 -2.28
C GLY A 75 5.96 -2.66 -3.00
N ASN A 76 5.59 -3.16 -4.18
CA ASN A 76 6.41 -4.06 -4.98
C ASN A 76 7.66 -3.37 -5.55
N GLU A 77 7.55 -2.11 -5.96
CA GLU A 77 8.68 -1.31 -6.42
C GLU A 77 9.68 -1.06 -5.28
N THR A 78 9.18 -0.69 -4.10
CA THR A 78 10.01 -0.46 -2.90
C THR A 78 10.81 -1.70 -2.51
N VAL A 79 10.18 -2.88 -2.52
CA VAL A 79 10.87 -4.16 -2.22
C VAL A 79 11.98 -4.43 -3.22
N ARG A 80 11.72 -4.23 -4.52
CA ARG A 80 12.70 -4.43 -5.59
C ARG A 80 13.87 -3.47 -5.46
N GLU A 81 13.60 -2.19 -5.19
CA GLU A 81 14.62 -1.16 -5.02
C GLU A 81 15.52 -1.45 -3.81
N ILE A 82 14.93 -1.76 -2.65
CA ILE A 82 15.71 -2.07 -1.45
C ILE A 82 16.55 -3.33 -1.65
N THR A 83 15.99 -4.37 -2.28
CA THR A 83 16.75 -5.60 -2.56
C THR A 83 17.96 -5.31 -3.43
N LYS A 84 17.79 -4.52 -4.50
CA LYS A 84 18.88 -4.09 -5.37
C LYS A 84 19.92 -3.24 -4.62
N ASN A 85 19.48 -2.36 -3.74
CA ASN A 85 20.38 -1.52 -2.95
C ASN A 85 21.20 -2.37 -1.95
N LEU A 86 20.59 -3.39 -1.34
CA LEU A 86 21.30 -4.35 -0.48
C LEU A 86 22.34 -5.17 -1.23
N ASP A 87 22.15 -5.43 -2.54
CA ASP A 87 23.15 -6.10 -3.36
C ASP A 87 24.45 -5.30 -3.50
N LEU A 88 24.39 -3.98 -3.30
CA LEU A 88 25.54 -3.07 -3.39
C LEU A 88 26.30 -2.91 -2.06
N LEU A 89 25.82 -3.52 -0.98
CA LEU A 89 26.36 -3.31 0.37
C LEU A 89 27.16 -4.52 0.86
N ASN A 90 28.30 -4.21 1.51
CA ASN A 90 29.01 -5.16 2.35
C ASN A 90 28.48 -5.07 3.79
N MET A 91 27.96 -6.17 4.34
CA MET A 91 27.27 -6.18 5.63
C MET A 91 27.91 -7.14 6.62
N GLU A 92 28.03 -6.70 7.87
CA GLU A 92 28.60 -7.46 8.97
C GLU A 92 27.75 -7.26 10.23
N ILE A 93 27.61 -8.30 11.05
CA ILE A 93 26.92 -8.21 12.35
C ILE A 93 27.89 -7.58 13.34
N LYS A 94 27.46 -6.50 14.01
CA LYS A 94 28.22 -5.96 15.16
C LYS A 94 28.22 -6.98 16.30
N LYS A 95 29.43 -7.32 16.76
CA LYS A 95 29.67 -8.10 17.98
C LYS A 95 29.38 -7.27 19.23
#